data_AF-A0A7Y0TJK8-F1
#
_entry.id   AF-A0A7Y0TJK8-F1
#
_cell.length_a   1.000
_cell.length_b   1.000
_cell.length_c   1.000
_cell.angle_alpha   90.00
_cell.angle_beta   90.00
_cell.angle_gamma   90.00
#
_symmetry.space_group_name_H-M   'P 1'
#
loop_
_entity.id
_entity.type
_entity.pdbx_description
1 polymer ?
#
loop_
_entity_poly.entity_id
_entity_poly.type
_entity_poly.pdbx_seq_one_letter_code
_entity_poly.pdbx_strand_id
1 'polypeptide(L)'
;MLVQSNIRSIAIFIAIFSMSAILSSCQKKISDMVAEKVIEQSTGKKVDIKSGGQNITIESEGKKIEFQGNSGVWPADMPADVPKFSYGKIKAVTRAQMPEGQSWTVVCESVPGNIVKDYEGKLKSSGFKTVSTILTSDNTEGGSVSGTKEKLNVTIITGNGTASLSVVKGH
;
A
#
# COMPACT_ATOMS: atom_id res chain seq x y z
N MET A 1 -25.88 -22.05 8.98
CA MET A 1 -25.83 -20.73 8.32
C MET A 1 -24.52 -20.02 8.69
N LEU A 2 -23.37 -20.49 8.18
CA LEU A 2 -22.03 -19.94 8.51
C LEU A 2 -21.09 -19.83 7.29
N VAL A 3 -21.50 -20.32 6.11
CA VAL A 3 -20.64 -20.40 4.91
C VAL A 3 -20.74 -19.15 4.01
N GLN A 4 -21.80 -18.35 4.11
CA GLN A 4 -22.02 -17.19 3.21
C GLN A 4 -21.15 -15.95 3.53
N SER A 5 -20.62 -15.82 4.75
CA SER A 5 -19.84 -14.62 5.16
C SER A 5 -18.42 -14.60 4.56
N ASN A 6 -17.79 -15.78 4.44
CA ASN A 6 -16.41 -15.88 3.98
C ASN A 6 -16.26 -15.66 2.47
N ILE A 7 -17.28 -16.03 1.68
CA ILE A 7 -17.27 -15.90 0.22
C ILE A 7 -17.38 -14.43 -0.21
N ARG A 8 -18.14 -13.61 0.55
CA ARG A 8 -18.26 -12.16 0.29
C ARG A 8 -16.96 -11.41 0.60
N SER A 9 -16.25 -11.81 1.66
CA SER A 9 -14.97 -11.20 2.04
C SER A 9 -13.84 -11.55 1.05
N ILE A 10 -13.80 -12.80 0.56
CA ILE A 10 -12.81 -13.25 -0.44
C ILE A 10 -13.03 -12.56 -1.81
N ALA A 11 -14.29 -12.36 -2.22
CA ALA A 11 -14.62 -11.68 -3.47
C ALA A 11 -14.17 -10.20 -3.47
N ILE A 12 -14.20 -9.53 -2.33
CA ILE A 12 -13.75 -8.13 -2.18
C ILE A 12 -12.23 -8.04 -2.30
N PHE A 13 -11.48 -9.00 -1.74
CA PHE A 13 -10.01 -9.03 -1.86
C PHE A 13 -9.54 -9.33 -3.30
N ILE A 14 -10.25 -10.18 -4.04
CA ILE A 14 -9.93 -10.49 -5.46
C ILE A 14 -10.25 -9.31 -6.38
N ALA A 15 -11.32 -8.56 -6.11
CA ALA A 15 -11.66 -7.36 -6.87
C ALA A 15 -10.61 -6.24 -6.73
N ILE A 16 -9.96 -6.13 -5.57
CA ILE A 16 -8.88 -5.17 -5.32
C ILE A 16 -7.58 -5.58 -6.04
N PHE A 17 -7.34 -6.88 -6.19
CA PHE A 17 -6.14 -7.41 -6.88
C PHE A 17 -6.21 -7.21 -8.41
N SER A 18 -7.40 -7.19 -9.00
CA SER A 18 -7.65 -7.01 -10.44
C SER A 18 -7.37 -5.57 -10.95
N MET A 19 -7.38 -4.56 -10.08
CA MET A 19 -7.23 -3.16 -10.50
C MET A 19 -5.78 -2.76 -10.84
N SER A 20 -4.81 -3.65 -10.60
CA SER A 20 -3.38 -3.35 -10.82
C SER A 20 -2.93 -3.42 -12.29
N ALA A 21 -3.81 -3.82 -13.22
CA ALA A 21 -3.44 -4.06 -14.62
C ALA A 21 -3.81 -2.95 -15.62
N ILE A 22 -4.50 -1.87 -15.22
CA ILE A 22 -5.06 -0.90 -16.18
C ILE A 22 -4.23 0.39 -16.32
N LEU A 23 -3.21 0.63 -15.49
CA LEU A 23 -2.48 1.92 -15.52
C LEU A 23 -1.29 1.99 -16.49
N SER A 24 -1.02 0.95 -17.29
CA SER A 24 0.15 0.95 -18.19
C SER A 24 -0.11 1.52 -19.59
N SER A 25 -1.29 2.05 -19.90
CA SER A 25 -1.61 2.49 -21.26
C SER A 25 -2.61 3.66 -21.32
N CYS A 26 -2.27 4.80 -20.71
CA CYS A 26 -2.69 6.10 -21.25
C CYS A 26 -1.92 7.24 -20.58
N GLN A 27 -0.83 7.66 -21.22
CA GLN A 27 -0.29 9.00 -21.03
C GLN A 27 -1.30 10.02 -21.56
N LYS A 28 -2.22 10.50 -20.73
CA LYS A 28 -2.93 11.75 -20.96
C LYS A 28 -3.21 12.41 -19.61
N LYS A 29 -2.89 13.69 -19.53
CA LYS A 29 -3.16 14.58 -18.40
C LYS A 29 -4.65 14.49 -18.05
N ILE A 30 -4.99 13.73 -17.00
CA ILE A 30 -6.34 13.71 -16.45
C ILE A 30 -6.40 14.91 -15.50
N SER A 31 -6.80 16.06 -16.05
CA SER A 31 -7.06 17.25 -15.25
C SER A 31 -8.37 17.05 -14.48
N ASP A 32 -8.22 16.67 -13.21
CA ASP A 32 -9.03 16.97 -12.03
C ASP A 32 -10.54 16.70 -12.09
N MET A 33 -11.28 17.22 -13.07
CA MET A 33 -12.73 17.09 -13.18
C MET A 33 -13.20 15.66 -13.55
N VAL A 34 -12.37 14.86 -14.21
CA VAL A 34 -12.72 13.46 -14.58
C VAL A 34 -12.45 12.50 -13.41
N ALA A 35 -11.44 12.78 -12.57
CA ALA A 35 -11.14 11.94 -11.42
C ALA A 35 -12.20 12.07 -10.33
N GLU A 36 -12.66 13.30 -10.05
CA GLU A 36 -13.78 13.54 -9.11
C GLU A 36 -15.00 12.76 -9.56
N LYS A 37 -15.48 13.00 -10.79
CA LYS A 37 -16.73 12.42 -11.27
C LYS A 37 -16.71 10.88 -11.35
N VAL A 38 -15.57 10.28 -11.71
CA VAL A 38 -15.43 8.80 -11.75
C VAL A 38 -15.39 8.21 -10.34
N ILE A 39 -14.74 8.88 -9.39
CA ILE A 39 -14.72 8.44 -7.98
C ILE A 39 -16.09 8.68 -7.34
N GLU A 40 -16.76 9.80 -7.60
CA GLU A 40 -18.11 10.09 -7.13
C GLU A 40 -19.13 9.09 -7.69
N GLN A 41 -19.03 8.73 -8.98
CA GLN A 41 -19.92 7.75 -9.60
C GLN A 41 -19.70 6.33 -9.07
N SER A 42 -18.46 5.98 -8.69
CA SER A 42 -18.15 4.65 -8.15
C SER A 42 -18.42 4.53 -6.65
N THR A 43 -18.32 5.62 -5.89
CA THR A 43 -18.54 5.65 -4.44
C THR A 43 -19.93 6.14 -4.04
N GLY A 44 -20.66 6.76 -4.96
CA GLY A 44 -21.99 7.36 -4.73
C GLY A 44 -21.97 8.62 -3.87
N LYS A 45 -20.79 9.22 -3.61
CA LYS A 45 -20.63 10.35 -2.70
C LYS A 45 -19.73 11.43 -3.30
N LYS A 46 -19.98 12.68 -2.91
CA LYS A 46 -19.21 13.86 -3.34
C LYS A 46 -17.78 13.80 -2.78
N VAL A 47 -16.78 14.00 -3.63
CA VAL A 47 -15.36 13.92 -3.24
C VAL A 47 -14.65 15.21 -3.63
N ASP A 48 -13.93 15.82 -2.68
CA ASP A 48 -13.09 16.99 -2.93
C ASP A 48 -11.68 16.52 -3.34
N ILE A 49 -11.25 16.79 -4.57
CA ILE A 49 -9.89 16.48 -5.04
C ILE A 49 -9.04 17.76 -5.06
N LYS A 50 -8.12 17.85 -4.10
CA LYS A 50 -7.02 18.83 -4.17
C LYS A 50 -5.89 18.23 -5.01
N SER A 51 -5.83 18.61 -6.29
CA SER A 51 -4.84 18.10 -7.24
C SER A 51 -3.72 19.10 -7.51
N GLY A 52 -2.48 18.62 -7.34
CA GLY A 52 -1.26 19.23 -7.87
C GLY A 52 -0.63 18.37 -8.96
N GLY A 53 -1.45 17.67 -9.77
CA GLY A 53 -1.03 16.81 -10.89
C GLY A 53 -0.39 15.45 -10.51
N GLN A 54 0.30 15.36 -9.36
CA GLN A 54 0.91 14.11 -8.84
C GLN A 54 0.45 13.76 -7.42
N ASN A 55 -0.11 14.73 -6.71
CA ASN A 55 -0.64 14.56 -5.37
C ASN A 55 -2.16 14.66 -5.41
N ILE A 56 -2.85 13.69 -4.83
CA ILE A 56 -4.30 13.61 -4.77
C ILE A 56 -4.66 13.45 -3.30
N THR A 57 -5.53 14.32 -2.80
CA THR A 57 -6.16 14.14 -1.47
C THR A 57 -7.64 13.91 -1.66
N ILE A 58 -8.18 12.90 -0.99
CA ILE A 58 -9.60 12.55 -0.94
C ILE A 58 -10.03 12.60 0.52
N GLU A 59 -11.06 13.38 0.84
CA GLU A 59 -11.61 13.49 2.19
C GLU A 59 -13.12 13.22 2.19
N SER A 60 -13.59 12.37 3.09
CA SER A 60 -15.02 12.06 3.25
C SER A 60 -15.31 11.47 4.64
N GLU A 61 -16.29 12.01 5.36
CA GLU A 61 -16.82 11.45 6.62
C GLU A 61 -15.74 11.09 7.67
N GLY A 62 -14.76 11.98 7.87
CA GLY A 62 -13.66 11.77 8.81
C GLY A 62 -12.58 10.79 8.34
N LYS A 63 -12.63 10.39 7.06
CA LYS A 63 -11.60 9.60 6.38
C LYS A 63 -10.83 10.50 5.44
N LYS A 64 -9.51 10.33 5.41
CA LYS A 64 -8.62 11.08 4.52
C LYS A 64 -7.67 10.11 3.82
N ILE A 65 -7.58 10.18 2.50
CA ILE A 65 -6.62 9.42 1.70
C ILE A 65 -5.75 10.40 0.94
N GLU A 66 -4.44 10.30 1.11
CA GLU A 66 -3.44 11.12 0.44
C GLU A 66 -2.56 10.23 -0.41
N PHE A 67 -2.60 10.43 -1.72
CA PHE A 67 -1.70 9.81 -2.68
C PHE A 67 -0.63 10.81 -3.09
N GLN A 68 0.63 10.41 -3.02
CA GLN A 68 1.79 11.17 -3.45
C GLN A 68 2.56 10.36 -4.49
N GLY A 69 2.35 10.67 -5.77
CA GLY A 69 3.10 10.10 -6.88
C GLY A 69 4.50 10.69 -6.98
N ASN A 70 5.44 9.89 -7.49
CA ASN A 70 6.85 10.24 -7.69
C ASN A 70 7.52 10.86 -6.45
N SER A 71 7.09 10.44 -5.26
CA SER A 71 7.58 11.01 -3.99
C SER A 71 9.11 10.92 -3.89
N GLY A 72 9.70 9.78 -4.29
CA GLY A 72 11.14 9.53 -4.18
C GLY A 72 11.68 9.50 -2.74
N VAL A 73 10.83 9.77 -1.75
CA VAL A 73 11.20 10.03 -0.37
C VAL A 73 10.37 9.13 0.55
N TRP A 74 11.03 8.63 1.60
CA TRP A 74 10.35 7.85 2.64
C TRP A 74 9.41 8.74 3.45
N PRO A 75 8.19 8.29 3.79
CA PRO A 75 7.24 9.11 4.54
C PRO A 75 7.83 9.53 5.89
N ALA A 76 7.97 10.84 6.10
CA ALA A 76 8.52 11.38 7.36
C ALA A 76 7.62 11.10 8.57
N ASP A 77 6.34 10.89 8.30
CA ASP A 77 5.28 10.55 9.24
C ASP A 77 5.09 9.03 9.44
N MET A 78 5.90 8.19 8.77
CA MET A 78 5.92 6.75 9.03
C MET A 78 6.30 6.50 10.50
N PRO A 79 5.63 5.57 11.21
CA PRO A 79 6.02 5.21 12.57
C PRO A 79 7.50 4.82 12.66
N ALA A 80 8.24 5.44 13.59
CA ALA A 80 9.70 5.31 13.69
C ALA A 80 10.19 3.86 13.92
N ASP A 81 9.34 3.02 14.51
CA ASP A 81 9.61 1.59 14.68
C ASP A 81 9.68 0.82 13.36
N VAL A 82 9.01 1.29 12.31
CA VAL A 82 8.99 0.62 11.01
C VAL A 82 10.34 0.85 10.32
N PRO A 83 11.11 -0.23 10.03
CA PRO A 83 12.39 -0.08 9.35
C PRO A 83 12.20 0.53 7.96
N LYS A 84 12.97 1.57 7.66
CA LYS A 84 12.96 2.21 6.35
C LYS A 84 13.25 1.18 5.26
N PHE A 85 12.39 1.13 4.25
CA PHE A 85 12.62 0.33 3.05
C PHE A 85 13.51 1.10 2.08
N SER A 86 14.73 0.60 1.85
CA SER A 86 15.79 1.28 1.08
C SER A 86 16.33 0.44 -0.08
N TYR A 87 15.57 -0.58 -0.52
CA TYR A 87 16.02 -1.55 -1.52
C TYR A 87 15.61 -1.19 -2.95
N GLY A 88 15.05 -0.01 -3.18
CA GLY A 88 14.63 0.45 -4.50
C GLY A 88 14.23 1.92 -4.49
N LYS A 89 13.68 2.40 -5.60
CA LYS A 89 13.24 3.78 -5.75
C LYS A 89 11.76 3.90 -5.40
N ILE A 90 11.43 4.81 -4.47
CA ILE A 90 10.04 5.07 -4.07
C ILE A 90 9.31 5.78 -5.21
N LYS A 91 8.22 5.16 -5.68
CA LYS A 91 7.38 5.65 -6.77
C LYS A 91 6.11 6.29 -6.30
N ALA A 92 5.54 5.78 -5.22
CA ALA A 92 4.31 6.32 -4.67
C ALA A 92 4.27 6.11 -3.17
N VAL A 93 3.62 7.04 -2.49
CA VAL A 93 3.22 6.90 -1.10
C VAL A 93 1.74 7.18 -1.01
N THR A 94 0.98 6.24 -0.47
CA THR A 94 -0.42 6.45 -0.08
C THR A 94 -0.50 6.49 1.43
N ARG A 95 -1.26 7.43 1.98
CA ARG A 95 -1.63 7.49 3.39
C ARG A 95 -3.14 7.41 3.50
N ALA A 96 -3.63 6.65 4.45
CA ALA A 96 -5.04 6.69 4.80
C ALA A 96 -5.21 6.91 6.30
N GLN A 97 -6.06 7.86 6.65
CA GLN A 97 -6.55 8.08 7.99
C GLN A 97 -8.01 7.65 8.04
N MET A 98 -8.32 6.74 8.94
CA MET A 98 -9.64 6.16 9.13
C MET A 98 -10.00 6.19 10.63
N PRO A 99 -11.28 6.09 11.01
CA PRO A 99 -11.69 6.01 12.41
C PRO A 99 -11.07 4.84 13.19
N GLU A 100 -10.63 3.78 12.50
CA GLU A 100 -9.97 2.61 13.07
C GLU A 100 -8.44 2.75 13.22
N GLY A 101 -7.82 3.76 12.60
CA GLY A 101 -6.37 3.96 12.63
C GLY A 101 -5.80 4.62 11.38
N GLN A 102 -4.48 4.48 11.22
CA GLN A 102 -3.74 5.05 10.10
C GLN A 102 -3.04 3.96 9.31
N SER A 103 -2.90 4.15 8.00
CA SER A 103 -2.10 3.27 7.16
C SER A 103 -1.24 4.03 6.17
N TRP A 104 -0.13 3.39 5.81
CA TRP A 104 0.82 3.85 4.81
C TRP A 104 1.04 2.73 3.81
N THR A 105 1.06 3.06 2.53
CA THR A 105 1.51 2.16 1.48
C THR A 105 2.62 2.84 0.71
N VAL A 106 3.79 2.20 0.63
CA VAL A 106 4.96 2.66 -0.12
C VAL A 106 5.21 1.70 -1.27
N VAL A 107 5.14 2.22 -2.49
CA VAL A 107 5.41 1.45 -3.71
C VAL A 107 6.80 1.79 -4.22
N CYS A 108 7.59 0.77 -4.50
CA CYS A 108 8.97 0.90 -4.99
C CYS A 108 9.18 0.15 -6.31
N GLU A 109 10.06 0.70 -7.14
CA GLU A 109 10.59 0.06 -8.35
C GLU A 109 12.10 -0.21 -8.20
N SER A 110 12.64 -0.99 -9.15
CA SER A 110 14.06 -1.38 -9.17
C SER A 110 14.49 -2.10 -7.89
N VAL A 111 13.61 -2.95 -7.35
CA VAL A 111 13.84 -3.72 -6.13
C VAL A 111 14.47 -5.08 -6.47
N PRO A 112 15.60 -5.47 -5.84
CA PRO A 112 16.16 -6.81 -6.01
C PRO A 112 15.21 -7.90 -5.49
N GLY A 113 15.15 -9.05 -6.17
CA GLY A 113 14.20 -10.12 -5.87
C GLY A 113 14.47 -10.90 -4.56
N ASN A 114 15.66 -10.76 -3.98
CA ASN A 114 16.13 -11.53 -2.83
C ASN A 114 16.06 -10.76 -1.49
N ILE A 115 15.30 -9.66 -1.39
CA ILE A 115 15.35 -8.76 -0.23
C ILE A 115 14.43 -9.16 0.94
N VAL A 116 13.55 -10.15 0.74
CA VAL A 116 12.51 -10.51 1.72
C VAL A 116 13.12 -10.94 3.05
N LYS A 117 14.14 -11.81 3.02
CA LYS A 117 14.85 -12.27 4.23
C LYS A 117 15.61 -11.15 4.93
N ASP A 118 16.21 -10.24 4.18
CA ASP A 118 16.92 -9.09 4.76
C ASP A 118 15.94 -8.16 5.49
N TYR A 119 14.78 -7.90 4.87
CA TYR A 119 13.75 -7.08 5.50
C TYR A 119 13.11 -7.77 6.71
N GLU A 120 12.92 -9.09 6.66
CA GLU A 120 12.53 -9.90 7.83
C GLU A 120 13.52 -9.70 9.00
N GLY A 121 14.82 -9.76 8.74
CA GLY A 121 15.87 -9.51 9.73
C GLY A 121 15.77 -8.11 10.36
N LYS A 122 15.49 -7.08 9.54
CA LYS A 122 15.27 -5.70 10.01
C LYS A 122 14.03 -5.57 10.89
N LEU A 123 12.93 -6.23 10.51
CA LEU A 123 11.71 -6.27 11.31
C LEU A 123 11.98 -6.89 12.69
N LYS A 124 12.62 -8.07 12.73
CA LYS A 124 12.98 -8.73 13.99
C LYS A 124 13.90 -7.86 14.86
N SER A 125 14.91 -7.25 14.27
CA SER A 125 15.85 -6.35 14.97
C SER A 125 15.16 -5.11 15.54
N SER A 126 14.03 -4.71 14.96
CA SER A 126 13.22 -3.56 15.42
C SER A 126 12.09 -3.98 16.38
N GLY A 127 12.09 -5.24 16.82
CA GLY A 127 11.17 -5.79 17.81
C GLY A 127 9.84 -6.31 17.23
N PHE A 128 9.72 -6.44 15.91
CA PHE A 128 8.55 -7.09 15.31
C PHE A 128 8.64 -8.59 15.46
N LYS A 129 7.50 -9.21 15.75
CA LYS A 129 7.32 -10.66 15.63
C LYS A 129 6.91 -10.94 14.19
N THR A 130 7.75 -11.68 13.46
CA THR A 130 7.38 -12.13 12.10
C THR A 130 6.21 -13.10 12.19
N VAL A 131 5.13 -12.78 11.47
CA VAL A 131 3.90 -13.57 11.42
C VAL A 131 3.92 -14.53 10.24
N SER A 132 4.48 -14.11 9.10
CA SER A 132 4.56 -14.93 7.89
C SER A 132 5.73 -14.50 7.04
N THR A 133 6.42 -15.46 6.44
CA THR A 133 7.38 -15.26 5.36
C THR A 133 7.05 -16.25 4.26
N ILE A 134 6.81 -15.75 3.06
CA ILE A 134 6.54 -16.55 1.86
C ILE A 134 7.61 -16.18 0.84
N LEU A 135 8.27 -17.18 0.29
CA LEU A 135 9.28 -16.99 -0.74
C LEU A 135 8.85 -17.77 -1.99
N THR A 136 9.23 -17.28 -3.17
CA THR A 136 9.09 -18.06 -4.39
C THR A 136 9.99 -19.29 -4.35
N SER A 137 9.64 -20.33 -5.11
CA SER A 137 10.32 -21.63 -5.09
C SER A 137 11.81 -21.56 -5.38
N ASP A 138 12.24 -20.56 -6.15
CA ASP A 138 13.63 -20.30 -6.51
C ASP A 138 14.35 -19.34 -5.54
N ASN A 139 13.62 -18.72 -4.60
CA ASN A 139 14.06 -17.63 -3.72
C ASN A 139 14.70 -16.44 -4.48
N THR A 140 14.52 -16.35 -5.80
CA THR A 140 15.16 -15.33 -6.63
C THR A 140 14.19 -14.27 -7.14
N GLU A 141 12.89 -14.57 -7.18
CA GLU A 141 11.89 -13.66 -7.75
C GLU A 141 10.75 -13.32 -6.80
N GLY A 142 11.08 -12.64 -5.71
CA GLY A 142 10.10 -12.00 -4.83
C GLY A 142 9.57 -12.88 -3.71
N GLY A 143 8.39 -12.53 -3.22
CA GLY A 143 7.82 -13.10 -1.99
C GLY A 143 7.28 -12.02 -1.05
N SER A 144 6.91 -12.41 0.16
CA SER A 144 6.36 -11.51 1.15
C SER A 144 6.87 -11.81 2.56
N VAL A 145 6.90 -10.78 3.39
CA VAL A 145 7.07 -10.93 4.84
C VAL A 145 6.12 -10.00 5.56
N SER A 146 5.52 -10.50 6.64
CA SER A 146 4.66 -9.74 7.54
C SER A 146 5.18 -9.82 8.97
N GLY A 147 5.12 -8.70 9.68
CA GLY A 147 5.50 -8.62 11.09
C GLY A 147 4.54 -7.74 11.88
N THR A 148 4.41 -8.03 13.17
CA THR A 148 3.57 -7.25 14.09
C THR A 148 4.36 -6.78 15.31
N LYS A 149 4.05 -5.56 15.76
CA LYS A 149 4.61 -4.96 16.97
C LYS A 149 3.53 -4.06 17.57
N GLU A 150 3.00 -4.44 18.73
CA GLU A 150 1.91 -3.72 19.40
C GLU A 150 0.72 -3.49 18.44
N LYS A 151 0.43 -2.23 18.08
CA LYS A 151 -0.65 -1.83 17.16
C LYS A 151 -0.20 -1.72 15.71
N LEU A 152 1.08 -1.98 15.43
CA LEU A 152 1.66 -1.93 14.10
C LEU A 152 1.62 -3.31 13.44
N ASN A 153 1.14 -3.32 12.20
CA ASN A 153 1.23 -4.44 11.29
C ASN A 153 1.97 -3.96 10.04
N VAL A 154 3.06 -4.63 9.69
CA VAL A 154 3.84 -4.33 8.49
C VAL A 154 3.79 -5.55 7.59
N THR A 155 3.47 -5.34 6.32
CA THR A 155 3.54 -6.36 5.27
C THR A 155 4.29 -5.79 4.10
N ILE A 156 5.25 -6.54 3.59
CA ILE A 156 5.88 -6.26 2.29
C ILE A 156 5.61 -7.40 1.34
N ILE A 157 5.30 -7.04 0.10
CA ILE A 157 5.18 -7.97 -1.02
C ILE A 157 6.15 -7.47 -2.09
N THR A 158 6.93 -8.39 -2.64
CA THR A 158 7.91 -8.15 -3.69
C THR A 158 7.73 -9.09 -4.85
N GLY A 159 8.08 -8.64 -6.05
CA GLY A 159 8.04 -9.44 -7.27
C GLY A 159 8.29 -8.58 -8.51
N ASN A 160 8.84 -9.17 -9.56
CA ASN A 160 9.06 -8.51 -10.86
C ASN A 160 9.78 -7.15 -10.76
N GLY A 161 10.81 -7.04 -9.91
CA GLY A 161 11.56 -5.78 -9.71
C GLY A 161 10.81 -4.69 -8.94
N THR A 162 9.68 -5.00 -8.32
CA THR A 162 8.84 -4.06 -7.57
C THR A 162 8.62 -4.52 -6.13
N ALA A 163 8.27 -3.57 -5.27
CA ALA A 163 7.77 -3.86 -3.93
C ALA A 163 6.59 -2.96 -3.55
N SER A 164 5.67 -3.51 -2.77
CA SER A 164 4.64 -2.77 -2.06
C SER A 164 4.78 -3.06 -0.57
N LEU A 165 5.04 -2.02 0.22
CA LEU A 165 5.09 -2.09 1.68
C LEU A 165 3.85 -1.42 2.24
N SER A 166 3.07 -2.15 3.02
CA SER A 166 1.90 -1.66 3.73
C SER A 166 2.12 -1.69 5.23
N VAL A 167 1.83 -0.57 5.88
CA VAL A 167 1.85 -0.41 7.34
C VAL A 167 0.46 -0.02 7.78
N VAL A 168 -0.06 -0.69 8.81
CA VAL A 168 -1.29 -0.32 9.49
C VAL A 168 -0.98 -0.11 10.96
N LYS A 169 -1.39 1.04 11.50
CA LYS A 169 -1.34 1.39 12.91
C LYS A 169 -2.77 1.50 13.43
N GLY A 170 -3.18 0.54 14.26
CA GLY A 170 -4.45 0.60 14.97
C GLY A 170 -4.44 1.66 16.09
N HIS A 171 -5.64 2.08 16.53
CA HIS A 171 -5.83 3.00 17.66
C HIS A 171 -5.47 2.43 19.01
#